data_AF-J9DJF8-F1
#
_entry.id   AF-J9DJF8-F1
#
_cell.length_a   1.000
_cell.length_b   1.000
_cell.length_c   1.000
_cell.angle_alpha   90.00
_cell.angle_beta   90.00
_cell.angle_gamma   90.00
#
_symmetry.space_group_name_H-M   'P 1'
#
loop_
_entity.id
_entity.type
_entity.pdbx_description
1 polymer ?
#
loop_
_entity_poly.entity_id
_entity_poly.type
_entity_poly.pdbx_seq_one_letter_code
_entity_poly.pdbx_strand_id
1 'polypeptide(L)'
;MNRNLKSTKCLNVLNYFRKFEVICFFNRKIVKPCMQMPIYTISCILKLVTFIYSQCYNYEKVETDEPVFTSINEYLYSKEQHERVFYFVLTDIVDSTKKWCENGVYMHYEMLWHAKMGEKLILKHDGYIINREGDSFFVAFLDKSSAVNFATEYYKKINERRKNNNNSPLSLQARIAVSEAFCVAFLDQYRYSFLGDEIDNIAGFCNNINRAGMIIA
;
A
#
# COMPACT_ATOMS: atom_id res chain seq x y z
N MET A 1 41.77 -10.43 -9.36
CA MET A 1 41.15 -11.74 -9.69
C MET A 1 40.91 -12.51 -8.40
N ASN A 2 39.73 -12.36 -7.76
CA ASN A 2 39.22 -13.29 -6.74
C ASN A 2 37.78 -12.92 -6.35
N ARG A 3 36.84 -13.06 -7.31
CA ARG A 3 35.40 -12.88 -7.06
C ARG A 3 34.65 -13.98 -7.81
N ASN A 4 34.60 -15.20 -7.26
CA ASN A 4 33.65 -16.22 -7.74
C ASN A 4 33.41 -17.44 -6.83
N LEU A 5 33.76 -17.39 -5.54
CA LEU A 5 33.62 -18.56 -4.64
C LEU A 5 32.47 -18.47 -3.62
N LYS A 6 31.75 -17.34 -3.53
CA LYS A 6 30.69 -17.14 -2.51
C LYS A 6 29.24 -17.28 -3.03
N SER A 7 28.96 -17.09 -4.32
CA SER A 7 27.60 -17.27 -4.86
C SER A 7 27.17 -18.73 -5.00
N THR A 8 28.13 -19.65 -5.09
CA THR A 8 27.89 -21.09 -5.29
C THR A 8 27.32 -21.78 -4.04
N LYS A 9 27.56 -21.25 -2.83
CA LYS A 9 27.01 -21.85 -1.60
C LYS A 9 25.53 -21.53 -1.40
N CYS A 10 25.06 -20.32 -1.71
CA CYS A 10 23.64 -19.95 -1.61
C CYS A 10 22.78 -20.64 -2.68
N LEU A 11 23.30 -20.78 -3.92
CA LEU A 11 22.59 -21.52 -4.98
C LEU A 11 22.35 -22.99 -4.61
N ASN A 12 23.27 -23.61 -3.87
CA ASN A 12 23.13 -25.01 -3.46
C ASN A 12 22.03 -25.20 -2.38
N VAL A 13 21.82 -24.21 -1.50
CA VAL A 13 20.75 -24.24 -0.49
C VAL A 13 19.38 -24.04 -1.15
N LEU A 14 19.25 -23.07 -2.06
CA LEU A 14 18.00 -22.85 -2.83
C LEU A 14 17.64 -24.05 -3.73
N ASN A 15 18.63 -24.70 -4.35
CA ASN A 15 18.40 -25.94 -5.11
C ASN A 15 18.01 -27.12 -4.21
N TYR A 16 18.44 -27.14 -2.95
CA TYR A 16 18.02 -28.15 -1.98
C TYR A 16 16.55 -27.97 -1.57
N PHE A 17 16.11 -26.71 -1.38
CA PHE A 17 14.70 -26.39 -1.09
C PHE A 17 13.78 -26.59 -2.30
N ARG A 18 14.21 -26.26 -3.53
CA ARG A 18 13.46 -26.60 -4.75
C ARG A 18 13.24 -28.10 -4.92
N LYS A 19 14.21 -28.94 -4.53
CA LYS A 19 14.02 -30.41 -4.52
C LYS A 19 12.99 -30.86 -3.47
N PHE A 20 12.83 -30.12 -2.38
CA PHE A 20 11.82 -30.39 -1.35
C PHE A 20 10.42 -29.93 -1.78
N GLU A 21 10.28 -28.80 -2.47
CA GLU A 21 8.99 -28.33 -3.01
C GLU A 21 8.40 -29.29 -4.06
N VAL A 22 9.25 -29.97 -4.84
CA VAL A 22 8.80 -30.97 -5.83
C VAL A 22 8.13 -32.19 -5.17
N ILE A 23 8.38 -32.47 -3.89
CA ILE A 23 7.76 -33.61 -3.19
C ILE A 23 6.37 -33.26 -2.63
N CYS A 24 6.07 -31.97 -2.41
CA CYS A 24 4.79 -31.54 -1.82
C CYS A 24 3.71 -31.17 -2.85
N PHE A 25 4.03 -31.12 -4.14
CA PHE A 25 3.12 -30.60 -5.17
C PHE A 25 2.79 -31.59 -6.30
N PHE A 26 2.60 -32.88 -6.03
CA PHE A 26 1.94 -33.78 -7.00
C PHE A 26 1.20 -34.95 -6.31
N ASN A 27 0.04 -34.66 -5.72
CA ASN A 27 -1.21 -35.42 -5.94
C ASN A 27 -2.30 -34.93 -4.99
N ARG A 28 -3.31 -34.24 -5.54
CA ARG A 28 -4.64 -34.12 -4.93
C ARG A 28 -5.34 -35.49 -4.99
N LYS A 29 -4.91 -36.42 -4.14
CA LYS A 29 -5.75 -37.48 -3.62
C LYS A 29 -5.58 -37.46 -2.12
N ILE A 30 -6.70 -37.36 -1.42
CA ILE A 30 -6.80 -37.34 0.03
C ILE A 30 -6.12 -38.62 0.55
N VAL A 31 -4.88 -38.50 1.04
CA VAL A 31 -4.21 -39.52 1.82
C VAL A 31 -4.54 -39.24 3.29
N LYS A 32 -5.06 -40.24 3.98
CA LYS A 32 -5.37 -40.20 5.42
C LYS A 32 -4.14 -39.73 6.23
N PRO A 33 -4.35 -39.04 7.37
CA PRO A 33 -3.25 -38.55 8.19
C PRO A 33 -2.68 -39.72 9.00
N CYS A 34 -1.72 -40.44 8.41
CA CYS A 34 -0.92 -41.44 9.11
C CYS A 34 0.55 -41.05 9.06
N MET A 35 0.91 -39.89 9.61
CA MET A 35 2.26 -39.66 10.11
C MET A 35 2.18 -38.60 11.21
N GLN A 36 2.21 -39.05 12.47
CA GLN A 36 2.60 -38.19 13.57
C GLN A 36 4.07 -37.82 13.33
N MET A 37 4.33 -36.67 12.71
CA MET A 37 5.66 -36.09 12.76
C MET A 37 5.96 -35.76 14.23
N PRO A 38 7.10 -36.21 14.78
CA PRO A 38 7.50 -35.83 16.12
C PRO A 38 7.52 -34.29 16.22
N ILE A 39 6.97 -33.74 17.30
CA ILE A 39 6.95 -32.28 17.57
C ILE A 39 8.37 -31.69 17.45
N TYR A 40 9.39 -32.48 17.75
CA TYR A 40 10.80 -32.13 17.61
C TYR A 40 11.21 -31.77 16.16
N THR A 41 10.63 -32.41 15.15
CA THR A 41 10.98 -32.16 13.74
C THR A 41 10.47 -30.80 13.26
N ILE A 42 9.27 -30.40 13.70
CA ILE A 42 8.70 -29.08 13.40
C ILE A 42 9.51 -27.98 14.09
N SER A 43 9.90 -28.19 15.35
CA SER A 43 10.74 -27.23 16.09
C SER A 43 12.11 -27.04 15.43
N CYS A 44 12.73 -28.12 14.94
CA CYS A 44 14.00 -28.04 14.20
C CYS A 44 13.87 -27.29 12.88
N ILE A 45 12.79 -27.51 12.12
CA ILE A 45 12.53 -26.79 10.87
C ILE A 45 12.31 -25.30 11.16
N LEU A 46 11.51 -24.95 12.16
CA LEU A 46 11.29 -23.55 12.56
C LEU A 46 12.59 -22.87 12.98
N LYS A 47 13.41 -23.52 13.83
CA LYS A 47 14.72 -23.00 14.24
C LYS A 47 15.66 -22.81 13.05
N LEU A 48 15.64 -23.74 12.09
CA LEU A 48 16.46 -23.64 10.88
C LEU A 48 16.00 -22.48 9.99
N VAL A 49 14.69 -22.32 9.80
CA VAL A 49 14.11 -21.20 9.04
C VAL A 49 14.44 -19.87 9.72
N THR A 50 14.24 -19.75 11.04
CA THR A 50 14.59 -18.53 11.79
C THR A 50 16.10 -18.26 11.75
N PHE A 51 16.94 -19.30 11.82
CA PHE A 51 18.38 -19.16 11.70
C PHE A 51 18.77 -18.66 10.31
N ILE A 52 18.28 -19.30 9.23
CA ILE A 52 18.52 -18.86 7.84
C ILE A 52 18.02 -17.42 7.66
N TYR A 53 16.83 -17.10 8.16
CA TYR A 53 16.28 -15.75 8.10
C TYR A 53 17.20 -14.75 8.83
N SER A 54 17.69 -15.06 10.03
CA SER A 54 18.62 -14.19 10.77
C SER A 54 19.99 -14.03 10.08
N GLN A 55 20.48 -15.07 9.40
CA GLN A 55 21.75 -15.03 8.67
C GLN A 55 21.60 -14.26 7.35
N CYS A 56 20.41 -14.28 6.74
CA CYS A 56 20.08 -13.42 5.61
C CYS A 56 19.85 -11.96 6.04
N TYR A 57 19.30 -11.73 7.24
CA TYR A 57 19.05 -10.39 7.78
C TYR A 57 20.30 -9.71 8.36
N ASN A 58 21.32 -10.47 8.75
CA ASN A 58 22.64 -9.95 9.14
C ASN A 58 23.53 -9.62 7.92
N TYR A 59 22.94 -9.38 6.75
CA TYR A 59 23.65 -8.64 5.70
C TYR A 59 23.98 -7.27 6.27
N GLU A 60 25.28 -7.01 6.50
CA GLU A 60 25.80 -5.68 6.80
C GLU A 60 25.06 -4.68 5.91
N LYS A 61 24.50 -3.62 6.50
CA LYS A 61 24.07 -2.42 5.78
C LYS A 61 25.30 -1.91 5.03
N VAL A 62 25.54 -2.46 3.85
CA VAL A 62 26.41 -1.85 2.87
C VAL A 62 25.70 -0.54 2.56
N GLU A 63 26.32 0.58 2.91
CA GLU A 63 25.96 1.90 2.39
C GLU A 63 26.13 1.83 0.87
N THR A 64 25.16 1.23 0.19
CA THR A 64 24.96 1.39 -1.24
C THR A 64 24.17 2.68 -1.39
N ASP A 65 24.69 3.61 -2.19
CA ASP A 65 23.96 4.81 -2.59
C ASP A 65 22.52 4.40 -2.97
N GLU A 66 21.54 4.78 -2.15
CA GLU A 66 20.15 4.43 -2.42
C GLU A 66 19.77 5.01 -3.79
N PRO A 67 19.15 4.22 -4.68
CA PRO A 67 18.72 4.73 -5.97
C PRO A 67 17.78 5.92 -5.76
N VAL A 68 18.19 7.08 -6.29
CA VAL A 68 17.41 8.32 -6.22
C VAL A 68 16.33 8.27 -7.30
N PHE A 69 15.09 8.05 -6.90
CA PHE A 69 13.93 8.09 -7.79
C PHE A 69 13.32 9.50 -7.78
N THR A 70 12.97 10.03 -8.96
CA THR A 70 12.38 11.38 -9.08
C THR A 70 10.85 11.36 -9.06
N SER A 71 10.24 10.20 -9.30
CA SER A 71 8.79 10.00 -9.18
C SER A 71 8.39 8.66 -8.58
N ILE A 72 7.18 8.58 -8.04
CA ILE A 72 6.61 7.31 -7.55
C ILE A 72 6.47 6.28 -8.68
N ASN A 73 6.15 6.73 -9.88
CA ASN A 73 6.02 5.82 -11.03
C ASN A 73 7.38 5.23 -11.42
N GLU A 74 8.44 6.03 -11.47
CA GLU A 74 9.81 5.53 -11.69
C GLU A 74 10.21 4.49 -10.65
N TYR A 75 9.91 4.76 -9.38
CA TYR A 75 10.18 3.81 -8.30
C TYR A 75 9.43 2.48 -8.53
N LEU A 76 8.12 2.55 -8.73
CA LEU A 76 7.29 1.35 -8.86
C LEU A 76 7.73 0.52 -10.09
N TYR A 77 8.05 1.16 -11.21
CA TYR A 77 8.48 0.48 -12.43
C TYR A 77 9.90 -0.11 -12.40
N SER A 78 10.73 0.26 -11.42
CA SER A 78 12.09 -0.28 -11.28
C SER A 78 12.14 -1.82 -11.06
N LYS A 79 10.99 -2.44 -10.73
CA LYS A 79 10.83 -3.86 -10.36
C LYS A 79 11.59 -4.28 -9.10
N GLU A 80 12.28 -3.35 -8.44
CA GLU A 80 12.96 -3.62 -7.19
C GLU A 80 11.97 -3.46 -6.03
N GLN A 81 11.84 -4.51 -5.23
CA GLN A 81 11.00 -4.50 -4.03
C GLN A 81 11.87 -4.10 -2.85
N HIS A 82 11.90 -2.80 -2.57
CA HIS A 82 12.60 -2.27 -1.41
C HIS A 82 11.60 -1.83 -0.35
N GLU A 83 11.94 -2.12 0.89
CA GLU A 83 11.31 -1.50 2.04
C GLU A 83 11.72 -0.02 2.08
N ARG A 84 10.74 0.88 2.13
CA ARG A 84 11.00 2.31 2.31
C ARG A 84 9.81 3.01 2.95
N VAL A 85 10.03 4.25 3.36
CA VAL A 85 8.95 5.13 3.82
C VAL A 85 8.14 5.63 2.62
N PHE A 86 6.82 5.53 2.73
CA PHE A 86 5.85 6.16 1.85
C PHE A 86 4.92 7.05 2.67
N TYR A 87 4.34 8.03 1.99
CA TYR A 87 3.33 8.90 2.56
C TYR A 87 2.00 8.61 1.89
N PHE A 88 1.01 8.32 2.71
CA PHE A 88 -0.30 7.89 2.27
C PHE A 88 -1.32 8.97 2.56
N VAL A 89 -2.26 9.14 1.63
CA VAL A 89 -3.42 10.00 1.81
C VAL A 89 -4.69 9.19 1.56
N LEU A 90 -5.55 9.13 2.57
CA LEU A 90 -6.90 8.61 2.45
C LEU A 90 -7.89 9.77 2.43
N THR A 91 -8.77 9.80 1.45
CA THR A 91 -9.90 10.74 1.40
C THR A 91 -11.21 9.99 1.49
N ASP A 92 -12.26 10.64 2.00
CA ASP A 92 -13.60 10.08 2.03
C ASP A 92 -14.66 11.19 2.07
N ILE A 93 -15.83 11.01 1.44
CA ILE A 93 -16.89 12.02 1.46
C ILE A 93 -17.83 11.77 2.65
N VAL A 94 -17.95 12.79 3.50
CA VAL A 94 -18.81 12.77 4.69
C VAL A 94 -20.26 12.54 4.27
N ASP A 95 -20.93 11.59 4.91
CA ASP A 95 -22.35 11.25 4.73
C ASP A 95 -22.74 10.92 3.28
N SER A 96 -21.82 10.39 2.47
CA SER A 96 -22.09 10.12 1.06
C SER A 96 -23.28 9.19 0.83
N THR A 97 -23.43 8.14 1.64
CA THR A 97 -24.60 7.24 1.59
C THR A 97 -25.92 7.98 1.80
N LYS A 98 -26.00 8.86 2.80
CA LYS A 98 -27.20 9.67 3.06
C LYS A 98 -27.48 10.61 1.89
N LYS A 99 -26.44 11.26 1.34
CA LYS A 99 -26.55 12.15 0.18
C LYS A 99 -27.05 11.43 -1.07
N TRP A 100 -26.62 10.18 -1.28
CA TRP A 100 -27.13 9.31 -2.34
C TRP A 100 -28.63 9.02 -2.18
N CYS A 101 -29.10 8.79 -0.96
CA CYS A 101 -30.52 8.57 -0.68
C CYS A 101 -31.36 9.84 -0.88
N GLU A 102 -30.82 11.02 -0.55
CA GLU A 102 -31.53 12.30 -0.65
C GLU A 102 -31.72 12.74 -2.11
N ASN A 103 -30.67 12.68 -2.94
CA ASN A 103 -30.77 12.95 -4.38
C ASN A 103 -29.61 12.31 -5.14
N GLY A 104 -29.81 11.05 -5.56
CA GLY A 104 -28.81 10.27 -6.26
C GLY A 104 -28.37 10.83 -7.61
N VAL A 105 -29.25 11.55 -8.33
CA VAL A 105 -28.88 12.17 -9.61
C VAL A 105 -27.85 13.26 -9.38
N TYR A 106 -28.09 14.15 -8.43
CA TYR A 106 -27.14 15.20 -8.08
C TYR A 106 -25.83 14.61 -7.53
N MET A 107 -25.92 13.62 -6.64
CA MET A 107 -24.75 12.95 -6.08
C MET A 107 -23.90 12.28 -7.17
N HIS A 108 -24.52 11.68 -8.18
CA HIS A 108 -23.79 11.13 -9.33
C HIS A 108 -22.96 12.20 -10.06
N TYR A 109 -23.54 13.38 -10.34
CA TYR A 109 -22.79 14.48 -10.96
C TYR A 109 -21.65 14.97 -10.09
N GLU A 110 -21.87 15.12 -8.78
CA GLU A 110 -20.81 15.54 -7.86
C GLU A 110 -19.72 14.47 -7.73
N MET A 111 -20.03 13.18 -7.81
CA MET A 111 -19.04 12.10 -7.83
C MET A 111 -18.22 12.05 -9.11
N LEU A 112 -18.80 12.37 -10.27
CA LEU A 112 -18.05 12.50 -11.52
C LEU A 112 -17.08 13.68 -11.47
N TRP A 113 -17.51 14.82 -10.92
CA TRP A 113 -16.64 15.97 -10.72
C TRP A 113 -15.51 15.65 -9.72
N HIS A 114 -15.87 15.04 -8.59
CA HIS A 114 -14.96 14.63 -7.52
C HIS A 114 -13.87 13.69 -8.04
N ALA A 115 -14.26 12.66 -8.80
CA ALA A 115 -13.36 11.70 -9.41
C ALA A 115 -12.32 12.39 -10.31
N LYS A 116 -12.79 13.19 -11.27
CA LYS A 116 -11.94 13.91 -12.22
C LYS A 116 -11.00 14.91 -11.54
N MET A 117 -11.51 15.62 -10.53
CA MET A 117 -10.75 16.60 -9.77
C MET A 117 -9.65 15.90 -8.94
N GLY A 118 -10.00 14.83 -8.23
CA GLY A 118 -9.07 14.04 -7.43
C GLY A 118 -7.96 13.44 -8.29
N GLU A 119 -8.30 12.73 -9.37
CA GLU A 119 -7.34 12.11 -10.29
C GLU A 119 -6.36 13.14 -10.88
N LYS A 120 -6.85 14.33 -11.25
CA LYS A 120 -6.00 15.42 -11.75
C LYS A 120 -5.04 15.93 -10.67
N LEU A 121 -5.49 16.07 -9.42
CA LEU A 121 -4.62 16.51 -8.33
C LEU A 121 -3.59 15.44 -7.95
N ILE A 122 -3.98 14.16 -7.96
CA ILE A 122 -3.06 13.04 -7.70
C ILE A 122 -1.93 13.07 -8.73
N LEU A 123 -2.26 13.18 -10.01
CA LEU A 123 -1.24 13.29 -11.07
C LEU A 123 -0.37 14.54 -10.92
N LYS A 124 -0.97 15.69 -10.57
CA LYS A 124 -0.25 16.96 -10.38
C LYS A 124 0.82 16.87 -9.28
N HIS A 125 0.55 16.12 -8.23
CA HIS A 125 1.44 15.99 -7.05
C HIS A 125 2.24 14.68 -7.08
N ASP A 126 2.34 14.03 -8.24
CA ASP A 126 3.07 12.77 -8.42
C ASP A 126 2.65 11.66 -7.43
N GLY A 127 1.35 11.54 -7.21
CA GLY A 127 0.77 10.48 -6.40
C GLY A 127 0.42 9.25 -7.23
N TYR A 128 0.38 8.10 -6.56
CA TYR A 128 -0.08 6.83 -7.12
C TYR A 128 -1.41 6.41 -6.49
N ILE A 129 -2.44 6.15 -7.30
CA ILE A 129 -3.72 5.63 -6.82
C ILE A 129 -3.56 4.15 -6.52
N ILE A 130 -3.56 3.79 -5.24
CA ILE A 130 -3.52 2.40 -4.79
C ILE A 130 -4.88 1.76 -5.05
N ASN A 131 -5.92 2.38 -4.51
CA ASN A 131 -7.28 1.93 -4.67
C ASN A 131 -8.27 3.11 -4.67
N ARG A 132 -9.45 2.82 -5.18
CA ARG A 132 -10.61 3.69 -5.14
C ARG A 132 -11.81 2.87 -4.70
N GLU A 133 -12.37 3.20 -3.55
CA GLU A 133 -13.55 2.53 -3.01
C GLU A 133 -14.69 3.55 -2.90
N GLY A 134 -15.60 3.50 -3.86
CA GLY A 134 -16.72 4.44 -3.96
C GLY A 134 -16.24 5.88 -4.18
N ASP A 135 -16.44 6.68 -3.14
CA ASP A 135 -16.14 8.11 -3.00
C ASP A 135 -14.82 8.41 -2.27
N SER A 136 -14.05 7.37 -1.93
CA SER A 136 -12.75 7.49 -1.30
C SER A 136 -11.60 7.36 -2.30
N PHE A 137 -10.48 8.03 -2.01
CA PHE A 137 -9.19 7.78 -2.67
C PHE A 137 -8.19 7.25 -1.64
N PHE A 138 -7.46 6.20 -2.01
CA PHE A 138 -6.28 5.76 -1.27
C PHE A 138 -5.04 5.95 -2.15
N VAL A 139 -4.15 6.86 -1.74
CA VAL A 139 -3.06 7.38 -2.57
C VAL A 139 -1.74 7.24 -1.85
N ALA A 140 -0.68 6.85 -2.56
CA ALA A 140 0.69 6.86 -2.06
C ALA A 140 1.53 7.95 -2.74
N PHE A 141 2.52 8.44 -1.99
CA PHE A 141 3.51 9.42 -2.42
C PHE A 141 4.89 9.01 -1.90
N LEU A 142 5.95 9.31 -2.67
CA LEU A 142 7.33 9.15 -2.19
C LEU A 142 7.77 10.27 -1.24
N ASP A 143 7.15 11.45 -1.37
CA ASP A 143 7.56 12.66 -0.67
C ASP A 143 6.43 13.22 0.20
N LYS A 144 6.80 13.67 1.41
CA LYS A 144 5.88 14.24 2.40
C LYS A 144 5.23 15.52 1.91
N SER A 145 5.99 16.39 1.26
CA SER A 145 5.51 17.67 0.73
C SER A 145 4.44 17.42 -0.32
N SER A 146 4.67 16.48 -1.25
CA SER A 146 3.67 16.08 -2.25
C SER A 146 2.36 15.61 -1.62
N ALA A 147 2.42 14.72 -0.63
CA ALA A 147 1.24 14.22 0.08
C ALA A 147 0.45 15.36 0.78
N VAL A 148 1.14 16.22 1.51
CA VAL A 148 0.52 17.34 2.24
C VAL A 148 -0.04 18.41 1.29
N ASN A 149 0.67 18.71 0.20
CA ASN A 149 0.23 19.66 -0.83
C ASN A 149 -1.01 19.13 -1.56
N PHE A 150 -1.03 17.84 -1.90
CA PHE A 150 -2.21 17.16 -2.44
C PHE A 150 -3.40 17.30 -1.47
N ALA A 151 -3.24 16.86 -0.22
CA ALA A 151 -4.31 16.89 0.79
C ALA A 151 -4.88 18.31 0.99
N THR A 152 -3.99 19.30 1.06
CA THR A 152 -4.36 20.72 1.23
C THR A 152 -5.11 21.26 0.02
N GLU A 153 -4.62 21.00 -1.20
CA GLU A 153 -5.27 21.48 -2.42
C GLU A 153 -6.62 20.78 -2.65
N TYR A 154 -6.68 19.48 -2.38
CA TYR A 154 -7.92 18.70 -2.44
C TYR A 154 -8.98 19.28 -1.50
N TYR A 155 -8.63 19.52 -0.23
CA TYR A 155 -9.53 20.12 0.74
C TYR A 155 -10.02 21.51 0.30
N LYS A 156 -9.13 22.34 -0.25
CA LYS A 156 -9.48 23.65 -0.80
C LYS A 156 -10.48 23.52 -1.96
N LYS A 157 -10.25 22.60 -2.91
CA LYS A 157 -11.13 22.39 -4.07
C LYS A 157 -12.52 21.91 -3.66
N ILE A 158 -12.63 21.02 -2.68
CA ILE A 158 -13.92 20.60 -2.12
C ILE A 158 -14.65 21.80 -1.50
N ASN A 159 -13.94 22.62 -0.72
CA ASN A 159 -14.52 23.81 -0.10
C ASN A 159 -14.95 24.88 -1.11
N GLU A 160 -14.16 25.11 -2.16
CA GLU A 160 -14.52 26.00 -3.27
C GLU A 160 -15.78 25.50 -3.97
N ARG A 161 -15.84 24.20 -4.29
CA ARG A 161 -17.03 23.58 -4.90
C ARG A 161 -18.27 23.75 -4.03
N ARG A 162 -18.14 23.51 -2.72
CA ARG A 162 -19.20 23.75 -1.74
C ARG A 162 -19.69 25.20 -1.76
N LYS A 163 -18.78 26.17 -1.71
CA LYS A 163 -19.13 27.61 -1.73
C LYS A 163 -19.84 28.02 -3.02
N ASN A 164 -19.42 27.48 -4.16
CA ASN A 164 -20.05 27.78 -5.44
C ASN A 164 -21.45 27.15 -5.54
N ASN A 165 -21.68 26.07 -4.80
CA ASN A 165 -22.95 25.36 -4.70
C ASN A 165 -23.75 25.76 -3.45
N ASN A 166 -23.62 26.99 -2.93
CA ASN A 166 -24.26 27.42 -1.66
C ASN A 166 -25.79 27.21 -1.59
N ASN A 167 -26.47 27.07 -2.72
CA ASN A 167 -27.91 26.78 -2.78
C ASN A 167 -28.24 25.28 -2.94
N SER A 168 -27.23 24.42 -3.01
CA SER A 168 -27.41 22.98 -3.10
C SER A 168 -27.45 22.37 -1.70
N PRO A 169 -28.52 21.64 -1.34
CA PRO A 169 -28.59 20.92 -0.06
C PRO A 169 -27.53 19.82 0.08
N LEU A 170 -26.85 19.45 -1.02
CA LEU A 170 -25.90 18.33 -1.08
C LEU A 170 -24.46 18.76 -1.26
N SER A 171 -24.02 19.80 -0.54
CA SER A 171 -22.62 20.20 -0.60
C SER A 171 -21.67 19.08 -0.16
N LEU A 172 -20.66 18.80 -0.98
CA LEU A 172 -19.63 17.83 -0.64
C LEU A 172 -18.77 18.34 0.52
N GLN A 173 -18.39 17.40 1.38
CA GLN A 173 -17.44 17.61 2.47
C GLN A 173 -16.55 16.38 2.51
N ALA A 174 -15.25 16.57 2.75
CA ALA A 174 -14.29 15.48 2.76
C ALA A 174 -13.62 15.33 4.13
N ARG A 175 -13.32 14.08 4.47
CA ARG A 175 -12.35 13.67 5.48
C ARG A 175 -11.05 13.36 4.76
N ILE A 176 -9.94 13.78 5.34
CA ILE A 176 -8.61 13.53 4.78
C ILE A 176 -7.68 13.12 5.92
N ALA A 177 -7.04 11.96 5.77
CA ALA A 177 -5.97 11.50 6.65
C ALA A 177 -4.68 11.43 5.84
N VAL A 178 -3.60 11.96 6.41
CA VAL A 178 -2.23 11.82 5.89
C VAL A 178 -1.42 11.06 6.93
N SER A 179 -0.69 10.02 6.51
CA SER A 179 0.17 9.22 7.38
C SER A 179 1.42 8.79 6.65
N GLU A 180 2.53 8.66 7.37
CA GLU A 180 3.70 7.92 6.90
C GLU A 180 3.59 6.44 7.31
N ALA A 181 4.16 5.56 6.50
CA ALA A 181 4.33 4.15 6.83
C ALA A 181 5.57 3.57 6.14
N PHE A 182 6.22 2.61 6.80
CA PHE A 182 7.34 1.88 6.26
C PHE A 182 6.82 0.60 5.62
N CYS A 183 6.95 0.45 4.31
CA CYS A 183 6.29 -0.65 3.61
C CYS A 183 7.05 -1.09 2.35
N VAL A 184 6.70 -2.29 1.88
CA VAL A 184 7.13 -2.83 0.59
C VAL A 184 6.04 -2.60 -0.43
N ALA A 185 6.40 -2.01 -1.58
CA ALA A 185 5.52 -1.97 -2.75
C ALA A 185 5.77 -3.20 -3.64
N PHE A 186 4.70 -3.85 -4.10
CA PHE A 186 4.78 -5.02 -4.98
C PHE A 186 3.66 -5.00 -6.02
N LEU A 187 3.93 -5.57 -7.19
CA LEU A 187 2.94 -5.66 -8.28
C LEU A 187 2.01 -6.86 -8.04
N ASP A 188 0.73 -6.60 -7.81
CA ASP A 188 -0.35 -7.57 -7.71
C ASP A 188 -1.38 -7.35 -8.82
N GLN A 189 -1.60 -8.37 -9.67
CA GLN A 189 -2.62 -8.36 -10.73
C GLN A 189 -2.73 -7.01 -11.47
N TYR A 190 -1.59 -6.46 -11.92
CA TYR A 190 -1.46 -5.20 -12.67
C TYR A 190 -1.54 -3.89 -11.88
N ARG A 191 -1.58 -3.92 -10.54
CA ARG A 191 -1.52 -2.74 -9.68
C ARG A 191 -0.45 -2.89 -8.61
N TYR A 192 0.10 -1.78 -8.14
CA TYR A 192 1.01 -1.83 -7.01
C TYR A 192 0.20 -1.83 -5.71
N SER A 193 0.45 -2.84 -4.91
CA SER A 193 -0.04 -3.00 -3.54
C SER A 193 1.08 -2.70 -2.57
N PHE A 194 0.71 -2.34 -1.34
CA PHE A 194 1.64 -1.96 -0.29
C PHE A 194 1.41 -2.85 0.92
N LEU A 195 2.50 -3.37 1.50
CA LEU A 195 2.46 -4.22 2.69
C LEU A 195 3.28 -3.57 3.81
N GLY A 196 2.65 -3.34 4.95
CA GLY A 196 3.25 -2.80 6.18
C GLY A 196 2.22 -2.73 7.30
N ASP A 197 2.65 -2.91 8.54
CA ASP A 197 1.76 -2.98 9.71
C ASP A 197 1.03 -1.66 9.95
N GLU A 198 1.61 -0.54 9.53
CA GLU A 198 1.05 0.79 9.71
C GLU A 198 -0.04 1.13 8.69
N ILE A 199 -0.18 0.39 7.59
CA ILE A 199 -1.14 0.68 6.52
C ILE A 199 -2.58 0.55 7.02
N ASP A 200 -2.87 -0.48 7.81
CA ASP A 200 -4.21 -0.73 8.36
C ASP A 200 -4.64 0.38 9.35
N ASN A 201 -3.67 1.01 10.02
CA ASN A 201 -3.95 2.10 10.96
C ASN A 201 -4.48 3.36 10.25
N ILE A 202 -4.10 3.58 8.99
CA ILE A 202 -4.49 4.76 8.20
C ILE A 202 -6.00 4.82 8.01
N ALA A 203 -6.62 3.68 7.69
CA ALA A 203 -8.07 3.57 7.56
C ALA A 203 -8.77 3.88 8.89
N GLY A 204 -8.20 3.38 10.01
CA GLY A 204 -8.66 3.70 11.36
C GLY A 204 -8.61 5.21 11.65
N PHE A 205 -7.52 5.89 11.30
CA PHE A 205 -7.39 7.34 11.49
C PHE A 205 -8.42 8.15 10.71
N CYS A 206 -8.64 7.84 9.44
CA CYS A 206 -9.62 8.56 8.63
C CYS A 206 -11.05 8.37 9.17
N ASN A 207 -11.39 7.17 9.63
CA ASN A 207 -12.71 6.89 10.21
C ASN A 207 -12.95 7.61 11.53
N ASN A 208 -11.91 7.85 12.33
CA ASN A 208 -11.99 8.59 13.59
C ASN A 208 -12.18 10.11 13.41
N ILE A 209 -12.08 10.62 12.18
CA ILE A 209 -12.40 12.00 11.85
C ILE A 209 -13.93 12.15 11.86
N ASN A 210 -14.47 12.48 13.04
CA ASN A 210 -15.92 12.61 13.30
C ASN A 210 -16.63 13.72 12.49
N ARG A 211 -15.88 14.62 11.84
CA ARG A 211 -16.39 15.75 11.06
C ARG A 211 -15.47 16.07 9.90
N ALA A 212 -15.97 16.73 8.85
CA ALA A 212 -15.14 17.23 7.75
C ALA A 212 -13.88 17.94 8.27
N GLY A 213 -12.72 17.47 7.82
CA GLY A 213 -11.46 17.86 8.43
C GLY A 213 -10.29 17.12 7.82
N MET A 214 -9.09 17.59 8.17
CA MET A 214 -7.82 17.02 7.74
C MET A 214 -7.01 16.70 8.98
N ILE A 215 -6.51 15.48 9.08
CA ILE A 215 -5.53 15.07 10.09
C ILE A 215 -4.23 14.71 9.36
N ILE A 216 -3.12 15.21 9.90
CA ILE A 216 -1.78 14.83 9.50
C ILE A 216 -1.18 14.13 10.72
N ALA A 217 -1.01 12.81 10.62
CA ALA A 217 -0.40 11.97 11.65
C ALA A 217 1.11 11.89 11.45
#